data_AF-A0A6M0FL72-F1
#
_entry.id   AF-A0A6M0FL72-F1
#
_cell.length_a   1.000
_cell.length_b   1.000
_cell.length_c   1.000
_cell.angle_alpha   90.00
_cell.angle_beta   90.00
_cell.angle_gamma   90.00
#
_symmetry.space_group_name_H-M   'P 1'
#
loop_
_entity.id
_entity.type
_entity.pdbx_description
1 polymer ?
#
loop_
_entity_poly.entity_id
_entity_poly.type
_entity_poly.pdbx_seq_one_letter_code
_entity_poly.pdbx_strand_id
1 'polypeptide(L)' 'MNSEIKKYPSCSLHQDVSEYVADLQFHMTLHARNLVPSLNQAKDGREQMLQQTQAHFEKLISRQTL' A
#
# COMPACT_ATOMS: atom_id res chain seq x y z
N MET A 1 6.33 11.79 -49.08
CA MET A 1 5.30 12.34 -48.17
C MET A 1 5.82 12.11 -46.77
N ASN A 2 6.22 13.19 -46.11
CA ASN A 2 7.00 13.17 -44.89
C ASN A 2 6.09 12.80 -43.72
N SER A 3 6.30 11.63 -43.14
CA SER A 3 5.62 11.21 -41.91
C SER A 3 6.22 12.01 -40.75
N GLU A 4 5.59 13.15 -40.46
CA GLU A 4 5.85 13.93 -39.26
C GLU A 4 5.52 13.06 -38.05
N ILE A 5 6.54 12.42 -37.46
CA ILE A 5 6.45 11.75 -36.18
C ILE A 5 6.09 12.84 -35.17
N LYS A 6 4.81 12.90 -34.77
CA LYS A 6 4.34 13.73 -33.66
C LYS A 6 5.18 13.38 -32.44
N LYS A 7 6.17 14.24 -32.15
CA LYS A 7 7.03 14.14 -30.98
C LYS A 7 6.19 14.57 -29.79
N TYR A 8 5.50 13.60 -29.18
CA TYR A 8 4.87 13.83 -27.88
C TYR A 8 5.95 14.23 -26.89
N PRO A 9 5.73 15.26 -26.05
CA PRO A 9 6.70 15.65 -25.04
C PRO A 9 6.92 14.46 -24.12
N SER A 10 8.07 13.81 -24.25
CA SER A 10 8.43 12.59 -23.56
C SER A 10 8.83 12.83 -22.09
N CYS A 11 8.27 13.85 -21.42
CA CYS A 11 8.85 14.33 -20.16
C CYS A 11 7.86 14.89 -19.10
N SER A 12 6.55 14.66 -19.19
CA SER A 12 5.67 14.89 -18.01
C SER A 12 5.08 13.60 -17.47
N LEU A 13 4.68 12.68 -18.35
CA LEU A 13 3.97 11.46 -17.97
C LEU A 13 4.70 10.60 -16.93
N HIS A 14 6.04 10.52 -16.99
CA HIS A 14 6.79 9.69 -16.04
C HIS A 14 6.84 10.31 -14.64
N GLN A 15 6.87 11.65 -14.55
CA GLN A 15 6.79 12.39 -13.30
C GLN A 15 5.37 12.30 -12.74
N ASP A 16 4.37 12.54 -13.59
CA ASP A 16 2.94 12.45 -13.26
C ASP A 16 2.56 11.03 -12.77
N VAL A 17 3.10 9.97 -13.39
CA VAL A 17 2.90 8.59 -12.95
C VAL A 17 3.61 8.30 -11.62
N SER A 18 4.83 8.82 -11.43
CA SER A 18 5.55 8.61 -10.16
C SER A 18 4.83 9.25 -8.98
N GLU A 19 4.29 10.45 -9.19
CA GLU A 19 3.50 11.19 -8.20
C GLU A 19 2.19 10.48 -7.92
N TYR A 20 1.46 10.06 -8.96
CA TYR A 20 0.25 9.27 -8.82
C TYR A 20 0.48 7.94 -8.08
N VAL A 21 1.58 7.24 -8.37
CA VAL A 21 1.92 5.99 -7.68
C VAL A 21 2.27 6.27 -6.22
N ALA A 22 2.97 7.35 -5.91
CA ALA A 22 3.26 7.74 -4.53
C ALA A 22 1.98 8.04 -3.75
N ASP A 23 1.06 8.83 -4.33
CA ASP A 23 -0.23 9.15 -3.74
C ASP A 23 -1.09 7.88 -3.55
N LEU A 24 -1.13 7.01 -4.55
CA LEU A 24 -1.83 5.74 -4.47
C LEU A 24 -1.22 4.83 -3.40
N GLN A 25 0.11 4.75 -3.32
CA GLN A 25 0.81 3.97 -2.30
C GLN A 25 0.50 4.49 -0.90
N PHE A 26 0.49 5.81 -0.71
CA PHE A 26 0.12 6.43 0.56
C PHE A 26 -1.34 6.14 0.91
N HIS A 27 -2.26 6.36 -0.02
CA HIS A 27 -3.69 6.06 0.14
C HIS A 27 -3.92 4.58 0.47
N MET A 28 -3.28 3.66 -0.26
CA MET A 28 -3.41 2.22 -0.02
C MET A 28 -2.79 1.80 1.31
N THR A 29 -1.70 2.44 1.74
CA THR A 29 -1.08 2.19 3.06
C THR A 29 -2.02 2.60 4.19
N LEU A 30 -2.66 3.77 4.08
CA LEU A 30 -3.68 4.18 5.04
C LEU A 30 -4.91 3.26 5.00
N HIS A 31 -5.35 2.87 3.82
CA HIS A 31 -6.49 1.98 3.62
C HIS A 31 -6.22 0.54 4.10
N ALA A 32 -4.97 0.07 4.05
CA ALA A 32 -4.58 -1.27 4.49
C ALA A 32 -4.96 -1.53 5.96
N ARG A 33 -4.95 -0.50 6.81
CA ARG A 33 -5.41 -0.64 8.21
C ARG A 33 -6.90 -0.98 8.32
N ASN A 34 -7.71 -0.55 7.37
CA ASN A 34 -9.15 -0.88 7.32
C ASN A 34 -9.42 -2.27 6.74
N LEU A 35 -8.43 -2.88 6.06
CA LEU A 35 -8.52 -4.24 5.52
C LEU A 35 -8.15 -5.31 6.54
N VAL A 36 -7.59 -4.92 7.68
CA VAL A 36 -7.27 -5.85 8.77
C VAL A 36 -8.54 -6.11 9.59
N PRO A 37 -9.01 -7.37 9.68
CA PRO A 37 -10.16 -7.69 10.50
C PRO A 37 -9.86 -7.39 11.98
N SER A 38 -10.79 -6.75 12.68
CA SER A 38 -10.67 -6.49 14.11
C SER A 38 -10.90 -7.79 14.90
N LEU A 39 -9.83 -8.52 15.17
CA LEU A 39 -9.84 -9.76 15.94
C LEU A 39 -9.81 -9.45 17.46
N ASN A 40 -10.93 -8.96 18.00
CA ASN A 40 -11.05 -8.63 19.43
C ASN A 40 -11.27 -9.86 20.33
N GLN A 41 -11.87 -10.92 19.79
CA GLN A 41 -12.19 -12.14 20.55
C GLN A 41 -12.05 -13.36 19.64
N ALA A 42 -11.00 -14.13 19.84
CA ALA A 42 -10.79 -15.37 19.08
C ALA A 42 -11.68 -16.49 19.65
N LYS A 43 -12.60 -16.99 18.83
CA LYS A 43 -13.49 -18.12 19.16
C LYS A 43 -12.87 -19.47 18.81
N ASP A 44 -11.98 -19.51 17.83
CA ASP A 44 -11.32 -20.73 17.33
C ASP A 44 -9.78 -20.58 17.35
N GLY A 45 -9.05 -21.70 17.35
CA GLY A 45 -7.59 -21.72 17.35
C GLY A 45 -6.97 -21.04 16.12
N ARG A 46 -7.67 -21.03 14.97
CA ARG A 46 -7.24 -20.29 13.77
C ARG A 46 -7.31 -18.78 13.98
N GLU A 47 -8.37 -18.29 14.62
CA GLU A 47 -8.52 -16.87 14.94
C GLU A 47 -7.49 -16.44 16.00
N GLN A 48 -7.16 -17.31 16.96
CA GLN A 48 -6.07 -17.06 17.91
C GLN A 48 -4.73 -16.92 17.20
N MET A 49 -4.42 -17.80 16.26
CA MET A 49 -3.18 -17.72 15.48
C MET A 49 -3.12 -16.42 14.65
N LEU A 50 -4.22 -16.07 13.97
CA LEU A 50 -4.31 -14.82 13.21
C LEU A 50 -4.17 -13.59 14.10
N GLN A 51 -4.80 -13.58 15.28
CA GLN A 51 -4.69 -12.49 16.25
C GLN A 51 -3.25 -12.34 16.76
N GLN A 52 -2.57 -13.44 17.06
CA GLN A 52 -1.16 -13.42 17.45
C GLN A 52 -0.25 -12.91 16.33
N THR A 53 -0.47 -13.37 15.10
CA THR A 53 0.26 -12.89 13.92
C THR A 53 0.05 -11.38 13.71
N GLN A 54 -1.19 -10.90 13.78
CA GLN A 54 -1.51 -9.47 13.66
C GLN A 54 -0.79 -8.66 14.74
N ALA A 55 -0.93 -9.03 16.02
CA ALA A 55 -0.28 -8.32 17.13
C ALA A 55 1.25 -8.32 17.02
N HIS A 56 1.84 -9.39 16.46
CA HIS A 56 3.27 -9.48 16.20
C HIS A 56 3.72 -8.46 15.15
N PHE A 57 3.03 -8.39 14.01
CA PHE A 57 3.35 -7.41 12.96
C PHE A 57 3.12 -5.97 13.41
N GLU A 58 2.05 -5.69 14.14
CA GLU A 58 1.80 -4.36 14.72
C GLU A 58 2.94 -3.94 15.66
N LYS A 59 3.44 -4.86 16.49
CA LYS A 59 4.63 -4.62 17.34
C LYS A 59 5.90 -4.37 16.53
N LEU A 60 6.11 -5.10 15.43
CA LEU A 60 7.28 -4.91 14.58
C LEU A 60 7.25 -3.53 13.91
N ILE A 61 6.11 -3.16 13.32
CA ILE A 61 5.92 -1.86 12.67
C ILE A 61 6.08 -0.72 13.68
N SER A 62 5.50 -0.84 14.88
CA SER A 62 5.65 0.17 15.94
C SER A 62 7.10 0.38 16.39
N ARG A 63 7.99 -0.59 16.15
CA ARG A 63 9.42 -0.49 16.46
C ARG A 63 10.26 -0.04 15.26
N GLN A 64 9.76 -0.26 14.05
CA GLN A 64 10.42 0.06 12.79
C GLN A 64 10.31 1.54 12.41
N THR A 65 9.53 2.35 13.14
CA THR A 65 9.43 3.81 12.92
C THR A 65 10.69 4.54 13.39
N LEU A 66 11.80 4.34 12.66
CA LEU A 66 13.04 5.12 12.67
C LEU A 66 13.59 5.22 11.25
#